data_AF-A0A9D5Q0I3-F1
#
_entry.id   AF-A0A9D5Q0I3-F1
#
_cell.length_a   1.000
_cell.length_b   1.000
_cell.length_c   1.000
_cell.angle_alpha   90.00
_cell.angle_beta   90.00
_cell.angle_gamma   90.00
#
_symmetry.space_group_name_H-M   'P 1'
#
loop_
_entity.id
_entity.type
_entity.pdbx_description
1 polymer ?
#
loop_
_entity_poly.entity_id
_entity_poly.type
_entity_poly.pdbx_seq_one_letter_code
_entity_poly.pdbx_strand_id
1 'polypeptide(L)'
;NRPNARGGVYKAIMHSAMMFEHQGERTPATPDGRKAGDEISKNASPAIGMDKNGVTALIRSALKLSPHQYHEAFCLDIMLHPSAIAGEEGLRAMKGLLSAYMNGGGMSIQFNIFDADTLRDAQKHPDKYKNLQVRVCGWNNLWNDLSEKEQNAYIERAENL
;
A
#
# COMPACT_ATOMS: atom_id res chain seq x y z
N ASN A 1 16.30 -5.85 20.42
CA ASN A 1 16.28 -7.32 20.24
C ASN A 1 16.08 -8.03 21.57
N ARG A 2 14.83 -8.39 21.90
CA ARG A 2 14.48 -9.13 23.13
C ARG A 2 14.77 -10.64 22.89
N PRO A 3 15.38 -11.38 23.83
CA PRO A 3 15.58 -12.83 23.66
C PRO A 3 14.27 -13.62 23.60
N ASN A 4 14.26 -14.76 22.91
CA ASN A 4 13.16 -15.72 22.90
C ASN A 4 13.60 -17.09 23.48
N ALA A 5 12.63 -17.96 23.80
CA ALA A 5 12.88 -19.25 24.45
C ALA A 5 13.66 -20.28 23.59
N ARG A 6 13.91 -19.99 22.30
CA ARG A 6 14.62 -20.87 21.35
C ARG A 6 16.07 -20.43 21.11
N GLY A 7 16.61 -19.55 21.95
CA GLY A 7 17.98 -19.02 21.81
C GLY A 7 18.14 -17.95 20.73
N GLY A 8 17.04 -17.47 20.13
CA GLY A 8 17.05 -16.35 19.18
C GLY A 8 16.60 -15.04 19.81
N VAL A 9 16.32 -14.05 18.96
CA VAL A 9 15.79 -12.75 19.37
C VAL A 9 14.54 -12.37 18.58
N TYR A 10 13.64 -11.61 19.21
CA TYR A 10 12.56 -10.92 18.54
C TYR A 10 13.11 -9.76 17.70
N LYS A 11 12.59 -9.65 16.47
CA LYS A 11 12.87 -8.59 15.52
C LYS A 11 11.58 -7.84 15.20
N ALA A 12 11.65 -6.52 15.13
CA ALA A 12 10.52 -5.71 14.72
C ALA A 12 10.31 -5.82 13.21
N ILE A 13 9.04 -5.70 12.79
CA ILE A 13 8.63 -5.69 11.39
C ILE A 13 7.65 -4.55 11.15
N MET A 14 7.55 -4.12 9.89
CA MET A 14 6.52 -3.20 9.44
C MET A 14 5.74 -3.84 8.28
N HIS A 15 4.80 -4.67 8.68
CA HIS A 15 3.87 -5.40 7.82
C HIS A 15 2.53 -5.54 8.56
N SER A 16 1.44 -5.30 7.85
CA SER A 16 0.10 -5.22 8.44
C SER A 16 -0.75 -6.46 8.18
N ALA A 17 -0.47 -7.27 7.15
CA ALA A 17 -1.36 -8.34 6.72
C ALA A 17 -2.82 -7.86 6.63
N MET A 18 -3.79 -8.55 7.27
CA MET A 18 -5.19 -8.09 7.42
C MET A 18 -5.42 -7.24 8.67
N MET A 19 -4.40 -7.01 9.50
CA MET A 19 -4.55 -6.29 10.76
C MET A 19 -4.87 -4.80 10.56
N PHE A 20 -4.60 -4.23 9.38
CA PHE A 20 -4.95 -2.83 9.10
C PHE A 20 -6.47 -2.60 9.19
N GLU A 21 -7.27 -3.61 8.85
CA GLU A 21 -8.72 -3.57 8.93
C GLU A 21 -9.17 -3.92 10.35
N HIS A 22 -8.79 -5.10 10.87
CA HIS A 22 -9.22 -5.57 12.19
C HIS A 22 -8.83 -4.64 13.34
N GLN A 23 -7.65 -4.01 13.27
CA GLN A 23 -7.25 -3.01 14.27
C GLN A 23 -7.98 -1.70 14.03
N GLY A 24 -8.20 -1.29 12.78
CA GLY A 24 -8.98 -0.11 12.41
C GLY A 24 -10.40 -0.13 12.99
N GLU A 25 -11.10 -1.25 12.84
CA GLU A 25 -12.44 -1.52 13.41
C GLU A 25 -12.51 -1.32 14.92
N ARG A 26 -11.44 -1.67 15.63
CA ARG A 26 -11.33 -1.63 17.09
C ARG A 26 -10.74 -0.32 17.61
N THR A 27 -10.30 0.57 16.73
CA THR A 27 -9.63 1.81 17.09
C THR A 27 -10.61 2.99 16.98
N PRO A 28 -10.86 3.74 18.07
CA PRO A 28 -11.64 4.98 18.04
C PRO A 28 -11.00 6.03 17.13
N ALA A 29 -11.72 7.13 16.86
CA ALA A 29 -11.18 8.22 16.05
C ALA A 29 -9.82 8.70 16.58
N THR A 30 -8.87 9.01 15.67
CA THR A 30 -7.50 9.40 16.02
C THR A 30 -7.19 10.85 15.60
N PRO A 31 -6.22 11.53 16.25
CA PRO A 31 -5.94 12.96 16.01
C PRO A 31 -5.46 13.31 14.60
N ASP A 32 -5.07 12.33 13.79
CA ASP A 32 -4.74 12.48 12.38
C ASP A 32 -5.98 12.68 11.48
N GLY A 33 -7.18 12.65 12.06
CA GLY A 33 -8.46 12.88 11.36
C GLY A 33 -9.15 11.60 10.89
N ARG A 34 -8.52 10.43 11.09
CA ARG A 34 -9.13 9.12 10.80
C ARG A 34 -10.33 8.87 11.72
N LYS A 35 -11.47 8.44 11.17
CA LYS A 35 -12.69 8.20 11.96
C LYS A 35 -12.62 6.85 12.67
N ALA A 36 -13.47 6.67 13.69
CA ALA A 36 -13.57 5.41 14.41
C ALA A 36 -13.98 4.28 13.44
N GLY A 37 -13.26 3.16 13.47
CA GLY A 37 -13.57 2.00 12.63
C GLY A 37 -13.03 2.02 11.20
N ASP A 38 -12.46 3.12 10.72
CA ASP A 38 -11.80 3.19 9.40
C ASP A 38 -10.52 2.35 9.39
N GLU A 39 -10.02 1.93 8.23
CA GLU A 39 -8.73 1.23 8.17
C GLU A 39 -7.57 2.11 8.68
N ILE A 40 -6.59 1.48 9.34
CA ILE A 40 -5.30 2.12 9.59
C ILE A 40 -4.39 1.97 8.36
N SER A 41 -3.25 2.68 8.34
CA SER A 41 -2.32 2.60 7.23
C SER A 41 -1.80 1.17 6.98
N LYS A 42 -1.69 0.79 5.70
CA LYS A 42 -1.16 -0.50 5.26
C LYS A 42 0.37 -0.47 5.28
N ASN A 43 0.98 -1.46 5.92
CA ASN A 43 2.43 -1.65 5.96
C ASN A 43 3.20 -0.36 6.33
N ALA A 44 4.23 0.01 5.57
CA ALA A 44 4.97 1.26 5.72
C ALA A 44 4.41 2.41 4.85
N SER A 45 3.23 2.22 4.26
CA SER A 45 2.59 3.21 3.39
C SER A 45 1.89 4.30 4.20
N PRO A 46 1.73 5.50 3.61
CA PRO A 46 0.94 6.57 4.22
C PRO A 46 -0.52 6.16 4.41
N ALA A 47 -1.21 6.85 5.32
CA ALA A 47 -2.66 6.78 5.41
C ALA A 47 -3.30 7.22 4.07
N ILE A 48 -4.48 6.67 3.76
CA ILE A 48 -5.16 6.93 2.49
C ILE A 48 -5.34 8.44 2.28
N GLY A 49 -5.01 8.92 1.08
CA GLY A 49 -5.22 10.31 0.66
C GLY A 49 -4.23 11.32 1.26
N MET A 50 -3.23 10.87 2.03
CA MET A 50 -2.28 11.77 2.69
C MET A 50 -0.98 12.00 1.89
N ASP A 51 -0.73 11.19 0.86
CA ASP A 51 0.44 11.24 -0.02
C ASP A 51 0.29 12.22 -1.20
N LYS A 52 0.03 13.49 -0.88
CA LYS A 52 -0.31 14.54 -1.86
C LYS A 52 0.86 15.15 -2.64
N ASN A 53 2.08 14.71 -2.37
CA ASN A 53 3.32 15.29 -2.95
C ASN A 53 3.98 14.36 -3.99
N GLY A 54 3.22 13.37 -4.48
CA GLY A 54 3.67 12.40 -5.48
C GLY A 54 4.55 11.28 -4.94
N VAL A 55 4.69 10.25 -5.77
CA VAL A 55 5.33 8.97 -5.41
C VAL A 55 6.81 9.10 -4.98
N THR A 56 7.56 10.03 -5.56
CA THR A 56 8.96 10.27 -5.15
C THR A 56 9.04 10.81 -3.73
N ALA A 57 8.14 11.72 -3.35
CA ALA A 57 8.08 12.26 -1.99
C ALA A 57 7.64 11.19 -0.98
N LEU A 58 6.71 10.31 -1.37
CA LEU A 58 6.31 9.13 -0.61
C LEU A 58 7.52 8.22 -0.35
N ILE A 59 8.24 7.82 -1.40
CA ILE A 59 9.45 6.97 -1.29
C ILE A 59 10.47 7.62 -0.35
N ARG A 60 10.76 8.91 -0.52
CA ARG A 60 11.69 9.63 0.35
C ARG A 60 11.23 9.68 1.80
N SER A 61 9.92 9.72 2.05
CA SER A 61 9.35 9.71 3.40
C SER A 61 9.47 8.33 4.04
N ALA A 62 9.14 7.27 3.31
CA ALA A 62 9.27 5.88 3.78
C ALA A 62 10.72 5.52 4.12
N LEU A 63 11.69 5.96 3.31
CA LEU A 63 13.11 5.70 3.57
C LEU A 63 13.65 6.35 4.86
N LYS A 64 13.04 7.43 5.35
CA LYS A 64 13.41 8.04 6.64
C LYS A 64 13.12 7.12 7.84
N LEU A 65 12.23 6.14 7.68
CA LEU A 65 11.93 5.15 8.71
C LEU A 65 13.06 4.12 8.87
N SER A 66 14.16 4.24 8.13
CA SER A 66 15.31 3.34 8.21
C SER A 66 14.92 1.86 8.00
N PRO A 67 14.46 1.47 6.79
CA PRO A 67 13.90 0.15 6.55
C PRO A 67 14.79 -1.02 6.99
N HIS A 68 16.11 -0.85 6.88
CA HIS A 68 17.11 -1.81 7.34
C HIS A 68 16.99 -2.22 8.82
N GLN A 69 16.33 -1.43 9.68
CA GLN A 69 16.07 -1.79 11.07
C GLN A 69 14.97 -2.86 11.22
N TYR A 70 14.11 -3.01 10.21
CA TYR A 70 12.97 -3.94 10.16
C TYR A 70 13.31 -5.21 9.38
N HIS A 71 14.40 -5.87 9.78
CA HIS A 71 15.11 -6.94 9.07
C HIS A 71 14.26 -8.10 8.50
N GLU A 72 13.05 -8.34 8.98
CA GLU A 72 12.19 -9.43 8.46
C GLU A 72 11.14 -8.92 7.45
N ALA A 73 10.61 -7.71 7.62
CA ALA A 73 9.65 -7.14 6.66
C ALA A 73 9.54 -5.62 6.79
N PHE A 74 9.65 -4.96 5.64
CA PHE A 74 9.27 -3.56 5.43
C PHE A 74 8.66 -3.48 4.03
N CYS A 75 7.34 -3.36 3.98
CA CYS A 75 6.59 -3.34 2.73
C CYS A 75 6.10 -1.93 2.42
N LEU A 76 6.33 -1.45 1.20
CA LEU A 76 5.81 -0.19 0.71
C LEU A 76 4.82 -0.45 -0.44
N ASP A 77 3.55 -0.13 -0.22
CA ASP A 77 2.51 -0.22 -1.24
C ASP A 77 2.31 1.14 -1.90
N ILE A 78 2.40 1.17 -3.22
CA ILE A 78 2.24 2.36 -4.06
C ILE A 78 1.12 2.10 -5.06
N MET A 79 0.29 3.10 -5.31
CA MET A 79 -0.61 3.11 -6.45
C MET A 79 -0.14 4.17 -7.46
N LEU A 80 -0.21 3.85 -8.76
CA LEU A 80 0.10 4.77 -9.85
C LEU A 80 -1.04 4.75 -10.87
N HIS A 81 -1.30 5.90 -11.50
CA HIS A 81 -2.22 5.97 -12.62
C HIS A 81 -1.61 5.28 -13.87
N PRO A 82 -2.39 4.58 -14.72
CA PRO A 82 -1.86 3.90 -15.91
C PRO A 82 -1.04 4.81 -16.85
N SER A 83 -1.41 6.09 -16.97
CA SER A 83 -0.65 7.06 -17.78
C SER A 83 0.77 7.31 -17.28
N ALA A 84 1.05 7.12 -15.98
CA ALA A 84 2.37 7.33 -15.40
C ALA A 84 3.38 6.26 -15.82
N ILE A 85 2.91 5.09 -16.25
CA ILE A 85 3.75 3.95 -16.65
C ILE A 85 3.61 3.62 -18.15
N ALA A 86 2.87 4.43 -18.91
CA ALA A 86 2.61 4.18 -20.32
C ALA A 86 3.87 4.42 -21.18
N GLY A 87 4.11 3.49 -22.12
CA GLY A 87 5.23 3.57 -23.06
C GLY A 87 6.60 3.39 -22.41
N GLU A 88 7.66 3.54 -23.22
CA GLU A 88 9.04 3.31 -22.77
C GLU A 88 9.49 4.29 -21.67
N GLU A 89 9.09 5.56 -21.78
CA GLU A 89 9.42 6.59 -20.77
C GLU A 89 8.73 6.31 -19.44
N GLY A 90 7.46 5.88 -19.44
CA GLY A 90 6.74 5.50 -18.23
C GLY A 90 7.36 4.28 -17.54
N LEU A 91 7.75 3.26 -18.30
CA LEU A 91 8.48 2.10 -17.77
C LEU A 91 9.86 2.50 -17.21
N ARG A 92 10.57 3.42 -17.87
CA ARG A 92 11.85 3.96 -17.38
C ARG A 92 11.65 4.73 -16.07
N ALA A 93 10.59 5.52 -15.95
CA ALA A 93 10.23 6.22 -14.73
C ALA A 93 9.93 5.24 -13.59
N MET A 94 9.12 4.20 -13.83
CA MET A 94 8.83 3.15 -12.84
C MET A 94 10.11 2.43 -12.37
N LYS A 95 11.02 2.10 -13.29
CA LYS A 95 12.33 1.54 -12.95
C LYS A 95 13.16 2.51 -12.11
N GLY A 96 13.08 3.81 -12.40
CA GLY A 96 13.71 4.87 -11.61
C GLY A 96 13.20 4.91 -10.16
N LEU A 97 11.88 4.82 -9.96
CA LEU A 97 11.26 4.74 -8.64
C LEU A 97 11.71 3.51 -7.86
N LEU A 98 11.70 2.34 -8.51
CA LEU A 98 12.20 1.10 -7.91
C LEU A 98 13.67 1.24 -7.50
N SER A 99 14.51 1.76 -8.39
CA SER A 99 15.94 1.96 -8.13
C SER A 99 16.17 2.93 -6.98
N ALA A 100 15.44 4.05 -6.94
CA ALA A 100 15.55 5.03 -5.86
C ALA A 100 15.17 4.44 -4.50
N TYR A 101 14.12 3.63 -4.43
CA TYR A 101 13.70 2.97 -3.19
C TYR A 101 14.72 1.92 -2.74
N MET A 102 15.15 1.02 -3.64
CA MET A 102 16.09 -0.06 -3.30
C MET A 102 17.48 0.47 -2.92
N ASN A 103 18.01 1.44 -3.68
CA ASN A 103 19.30 2.06 -3.37
C ASN A 103 19.27 2.86 -2.05
N GLY A 104 18.08 3.31 -1.63
CA GLY A 104 17.87 3.94 -0.33
C GLY A 104 17.79 2.96 0.85
N GLY A 105 17.95 1.66 0.61
CA GLY A 105 17.84 0.61 1.62
C GLY A 105 16.40 0.12 1.85
N GLY A 106 15.47 0.42 0.95
CA GLY A 106 14.14 -0.18 0.93
C GLY A 106 14.21 -1.72 0.79
N MET A 107 13.22 -2.43 1.34
CA MET A 107 13.24 -3.90 1.37
C MET A 107 12.25 -4.53 0.39
N SER A 108 11.01 -4.03 0.35
CA SER A 108 10.01 -4.53 -0.60
C SER A 108 9.02 -3.43 -0.98
N ILE A 109 8.69 -3.39 -2.26
CA ILE A 109 7.79 -2.38 -2.85
C ILE A 109 6.77 -3.09 -3.75
N GLN A 110 5.53 -2.63 -3.71
CA GLN A 110 4.40 -3.24 -4.39
C GLN A 110 3.63 -2.16 -5.14
N PHE A 111 3.16 -2.47 -6.34
CA PHE A 111 2.48 -1.51 -7.20
C PHE A 111 1.07 -2.00 -7.55
N ASN A 112 0.09 -1.12 -7.36
CA ASN A 112 -1.18 -1.17 -8.06
C ASN A 112 -1.17 -0.12 -9.18
N ILE A 113 -1.62 -0.49 -10.37
CA ILE A 113 -1.68 0.42 -11.51
C ILE A 113 -3.13 0.57 -11.94
N PHE A 114 -3.82 1.58 -11.40
CA PHE A 114 -5.26 1.77 -11.60
C PHE A 114 -5.61 3.25 -11.70
N ASP A 115 -6.70 3.52 -12.42
CA ASP A 115 -7.43 4.77 -12.38
C ASP A 115 -8.78 4.56 -11.67
N ALA A 116 -9.33 5.64 -11.11
CA ALA A 116 -10.55 5.57 -10.31
C ALA A 116 -11.78 5.17 -11.15
N ASP A 117 -11.83 5.53 -12.43
CA ASP A 117 -12.96 5.24 -13.31
C ASP A 117 -13.04 3.74 -13.62
N THR A 118 -11.90 3.09 -13.89
CA THR A 118 -11.80 1.65 -14.07
C THR A 118 -12.26 0.91 -12.81
N LEU A 119 -11.84 1.33 -11.62
CA LEU A 119 -12.24 0.67 -10.37
C LEU A 119 -13.73 0.84 -10.07
N ARG A 120 -14.32 2.00 -10.41
CA ARG A 120 -15.77 2.24 -10.32
C ARG A 120 -16.56 1.40 -11.31
N ASP A 121 -16.07 1.26 -12.55
CA ASP A 121 -16.71 0.39 -13.53
C ASP A 121 -16.66 -1.07 -13.06
N ALA A 122 -15.53 -1.49 -12.49
CA ALA A 122 -15.37 -2.82 -11.91
C ALA A 122 -16.31 -3.09 -10.72
N GLN A 123 -16.53 -2.08 -9.86
CA GLN A 123 -17.51 -2.18 -8.77
C GLN A 123 -18.96 -2.30 -9.30
N LYS A 124 -19.32 -1.54 -10.36
CA LYS A 124 -20.68 -1.54 -10.94
C LYS A 124 -20.95 -2.75 -11.84
N HIS A 125 -19.91 -3.30 -12.47
CA HIS A 125 -20.01 -4.36 -13.47
C HIS A 125 -19.02 -5.49 -13.19
N PRO A 126 -19.12 -6.19 -12.04
CA PRO A 126 -18.14 -7.20 -11.62
C PRO A 126 -17.97 -8.34 -12.62
N ASP A 127 -19.01 -8.66 -13.41
CA ASP A 127 -18.94 -9.67 -14.47
C ASP A 127 -17.96 -9.35 -15.60
N LYS A 128 -17.69 -8.07 -15.88
CA LYS A 128 -16.69 -7.66 -16.87
C LYS A 128 -15.26 -7.79 -16.35
N TYR A 129 -15.10 -7.82 -15.02
CA TYR A 129 -13.82 -7.71 -14.32
C TYR A 129 -13.50 -8.94 -13.46
N LYS A 130 -13.99 -10.13 -13.83
CA LYS A 130 -13.83 -11.39 -13.06
C LYS A 130 -12.37 -11.73 -12.69
N ASN A 131 -11.41 -11.28 -13.49
CA ASN A 131 -9.99 -11.54 -13.29
C ASN A 131 -9.20 -10.31 -12.80
N LEU A 132 -9.88 -9.19 -12.53
CA LEU A 132 -9.24 -8.00 -11.98
C LEU A 132 -8.71 -8.33 -10.59
N GLN A 133 -7.41 -8.11 -10.38
CA GLN A 133 -6.74 -8.36 -9.12
C GLN A 133 -6.16 -7.07 -8.58
N VAL A 134 -6.25 -6.89 -7.27
CA VAL A 134 -5.53 -5.81 -6.57
C VAL A 134 -4.47 -6.40 -5.66
N ARG A 135 -3.40 -5.64 -5.49
CA ARG A 135 -2.35 -5.90 -4.49
C ARG A 135 -2.76 -5.32 -3.14
N VAL A 136 -2.77 -6.14 -2.09
CA VAL A 136 -3.21 -5.73 -0.74
C VAL A 136 -2.03 -5.43 0.16
N CYS A 137 -1.56 -6.42 0.94
CA CYS A 137 -0.42 -6.28 1.83
C CYS A 137 0.55 -7.44 1.63
N GLY A 138 0.97 -7.69 0.38
CA GLY A 138 1.87 -8.81 0.03
C GLY A 138 1.22 -9.97 -0.72
N TRP A 139 -0.09 -9.97 -0.92
CA TRP A 139 -0.80 -10.92 -1.79
C TRP A 139 -1.70 -10.17 -2.78
N ASN A 140 -2.18 -10.91 -3.78
CA ASN A 140 -3.21 -10.42 -4.70
C ASN A 140 -4.57 -10.98 -4.27
N ASN A 141 -5.60 -10.16 -4.36
CA ASN A 141 -6.99 -10.61 -4.20
C ASN A 141 -7.78 -10.25 -5.45
N LEU A 142 -8.81 -11.03 -5.78
CA LEU A 142 -9.76 -10.65 -6.82
C LEU A 142 -10.55 -9.44 -6.33
N TRP A 143 -10.73 -8.45 -7.21
CA TRP A 143 -11.51 -7.25 -6.92
C TRP A 143 -12.93 -7.59 -6.44
N ASN A 144 -13.54 -8.58 -7.08
CA ASN A 144 -14.90 -9.03 -6.78
C ASN A 144 -15.01 -9.73 -5.41
N ASP A 145 -13.90 -10.16 -4.82
CA ASP A 145 -13.87 -10.83 -3.51
C ASP A 145 -13.62 -9.84 -2.36
N LEU A 146 -13.36 -8.56 -2.67
CA LEU A 146 -13.22 -7.50 -1.68
C LEU A 146 -14.58 -7.03 -1.18
N SER A 147 -14.64 -6.59 0.07
CA SER A 147 -15.81 -5.88 0.57
C SER A 147 -15.98 -4.53 -0.15
N GLU A 148 -17.21 -4.02 -0.22
CA GLU A 148 -17.48 -2.70 -0.81
C GLU A 148 -16.67 -1.59 -0.10
N LYS A 149 -16.45 -1.72 1.22
CA LYS A 149 -15.61 -0.80 2.01
C LYS A 149 -14.16 -0.80 1.52
N GLU A 150 -13.57 -1.97 1.30
CA GLU A 150 -12.21 -2.08 0.78
C GLU A 150 -12.11 -1.57 -0.66
N GLN A 151 -13.08 -1.90 -1.52
CA GLN A 151 -13.15 -1.37 -2.88
C GLN A 151 -13.18 0.16 -2.88
N ASN A 152 -14.00 0.76 -2.02
CA ASN A 152 -14.09 2.21 -1.88
C ASN A 152 -12.76 2.82 -1.40
N ALA A 153 -12.02 2.15 -0.52
CA ALA A 153 -10.68 2.59 -0.08
C ALA A 153 -9.65 2.59 -1.23
N TYR A 154 -9.71 1.62 -2.14
CA TYR A 154 -8.88 1.62 -3.35
C TYR A 154 -9.29 2.70 -4.35
N ILE A 155 -10.60 2.94 -4.53
CA ILE A 155 -11.11 4.02 -5.37
C ILE A 155 -10.66 5.37 -4.82
N GLU A 156 -10.83 5.62 -3.53
CA GLU A 156 -10.40 6.87 -2.87
C GLU A 156 -8.89 7.09 -3.05
N ARG A 157 -8.07 6.04 -2.90
CA ARG A 157 -6.63 6.15 -3.19
C ARG A 157 -6.36 6.52 -4.63
N ALA A 158 -7.08 5.93 -5.59
CA ALA A 158 -6.92 6.21 -7.02
C ALA A 158 -7.32 7.64 -7.40
N GLU A 159 -8.29 8.24 -6.71
CA GLU A 159 -8.71 9.64 -6.91
C GLU A 159 -7.70 10.67 -6.44
N ASN A 160 -6.83 10.29 -5.51
CA ASN A 160 -5.84 11.17 -4.90
C ASN A 160 -4.44 11.06 -5.54
N LEU A 161 -4.34 10.39 -6.70
CA LEU A 161 -3.09 10.23 -7.46
C LEU A 161 -2.69 11.46 -8.27
#